data_AF-A0AAD6NGS0-F1
#
_entry.id   AF-A0AAD6NGS0-F1
#
_cell.length_a   1.000
_cell.length_b   1.000
_cell.length_c   1.000
_cell.angle_alpha   90.00
_cell.angle_beta   90.00
_cell.angle_gamma   90.00
#
_symmetry.space_group_name_H-M   'P 1'
#
loop_
_entity.id
_entity.type
_entity.pdbx_description
1 polymer ?
#
loop_
_entity_poly.entity_id
_entity_poly.type
_entity_poly.pdbx_seq_one_letter_code
_entity_poly.pdbx_strand_id
1 'polypeptide(L)'
;MFDKHEPKANSSTGVTINIEPVAAKIAIFPQFVAQKTETLIIREKVFSWSGDSFDITTIEKVPLFKIHGKAFSLSGRKIFSDQQGNELFHLRKEHLTIHTTYYGEDSTGKKLFEVKSKFSSKTGYSPYQSYY
;
A
#
# COMPACT_ATOMS: atom_id res chain seq x y z
N MET A 1 25.80 -18.81 69.45
CA MET A 1 24.46 -18.31 69.07
C MET A 1 24.55 -17.88 67.62
N PHE A 2 23.92 -18.61 66.70
CA PHE A 2 24.03 -18.40 65.26
C PHE A 2 22.82 -17.58 64.79
N ASP A 3 23.04 -16.35 64.33
CA ASP A 3 22.01 -15.55 63.67
C ASP A 3 21.70 -16.15 62.30
N LYS A 4 20.47 -16.64 62.14
CA LYS A 4 19.92 -17.04 60.84
C LYS A 4 19.70 -15.78 60.00
N HIS A 5 20.56 -15.53 59.03
CA HIS A 5 20.23 -14.60 57.95
C HIS A 5 19.17 -15.22 57.05
N GLU A 6 17.94 -14.75 57.17
CA GLU A 6 16.84 -15.07 56.28
C GLU A 6 16.96 -14.25 54.98
N PRO A 7 16.89 -14.88 53.79
CA PRO A 7 17.00 -14.14 52.53
C PRO A 7 15.72 -13.34 52.28
N LYS A 8 15.85 -12.01 52.20
CA LYS A 8 14.74 -11.12 51.84
C LYS A 8 14.36 -11.36 50.37
N ALA A 9 13.17 -11.91 50.14
CA ALA A 9 12.62 -12.12 48.81
C ALA A 9 12.59 -10.80 48.03
N ASN A 10 13.33 -10.76 46.93
CA ASN A 10 13.30 -9.70 45.94
C ASN A 10 12.02 -9.84 45.11
N SER A 11 10.97 -9.12 45.51
CA SER A 11 9.73 -8.99 44.73
C SER A 11 10.04 -8.26 43.42
N SER A 12 10.32 -8.99 42.35
CA SER A 12 10.36 -8.42 41.00
C SER A 12 8.94 -8.06 40.58
N THR A 13 8.52 -6.84 40.94
CA THR A 13 7.30 -6.22 40.46
C THR A 13 7.40 -6.09 38.94
N GLY A 14 6.90 -7.08 38.22
CA GLY A 14 6.79 -7.03 36.77
C GLY A 14 5.87 -5.88 36.40
N VAL A 15 6.41 -4.86 35.74
CA VAL A 15 5.61 -3.77 35.17
C VAL A 15 4.82 -4.37 34.01
N THR A 16 3.54 -4.65 34.24
CA THR A 16 2.62 -5.05 33.17
C THR A 16 2.28 -3.80 32.35
N ILE A 17 2.96 -3.62 31.23
CA ILE A 17 2.64 -2.56 30.27
C ILE A 17 1.31 -2.90 29.57
N ASN A 18 0.23 -2.28 30.03
CA ASN A 18 -1.07 -2.33 29.38
C ASN A 18 -1.08 -1.33 28.20
N ILE A 19 -0.77 -1.82 27.00
CA ILE A 19 -0.87 -1.03 25.77
C ILE A 19 -2.34 -0.90 25.40
N GLU A 20 -2.87 0.33 25.45
CA GLU A 20 -4.20 0.61 24.91
C GLU A 20 -4.21 0.33 23.40
N PRO A 21 -5.19 -0.44 22.89
CA PRO A 21 -5.28 -0.70 21.47
C PRO A 21 -5.50 0.61 20.72
N VAL A 22 -4.69 0.87 19.70
CA VAL A 22 -4.82 2.10 18.90
C VAL A 22 -6.20 2.10 18.24
N ALA A 23 -7.04 3.08 18.59
CA ALA A 23 -8.41 3.19 18.07
C ALA A 23 -8.48 3.76 16.64
N ALA A 24 -7.35 4.11 16.04
CA ALA A 24 -7.30 4.68 14.70
C ALA A 24 -7.56 3.61 13.64
N LYS A 25 -8.50 3.86 12.73
CA LYS A 25 -8.64 3.07 11.50
C LYS A 25 -7.40 3.28 10.63
N ILE A 26 -6.47 2.33 10.65
CA ILE A 26 -5.21 2.38 9.87
C ILE A 26 -5.45 2.04 8.39
N ALA A 27 -6.52 1.29 8.08
CA ALA A 27 -6.84 0.85 6.73
C ALA A 27 -8.22 1.34 6.27
N ILE A 28 -8.30 1.78 5.01
CA ILE A 28 -9.57 2.13 4.35
C ILE A 28 -10.40 0.87 4.07
N PHE A 29 -9.73 -0.25 3.76
CA PHE A 29 -10.34 -1.55 3.51
C PHE A 29 -9.69 -2.64 4.39
N PRO A 30 -10.14 -2.78 5.66
CA PRO A 30 -9.54 -3.72 6.62
C PRO A 30 -9.52 -5.17 6.13
N GLN A 31 -10.47 -5.56 5.29
CA GLN A 31 -10.56 -6.92 4.72
C GLN A 31 -9.39 -7.28 3.79
N PHE A 32 -8.64 -6.29 3.30
CA PHE A 32 -7.46 -6.51 2.45
C PHE A 32 -6.14 -6.37 3.21
N VAL A 33 -6.17 -6.32 4.54
CA VAL A 33 -4.96 -6.35 5.37
C VAL A 33 -4.47 -7.78 5.49
N ALA A 34 -3.36 -8.08 4.80
CA ALA A 34 -2.73 -9.38 4.86
C ALA A 34 -2.22 -9.69 6.28
N GLN A 35 -2.38 -10.95 6.71
CA GLN A 35 -1.91 -11.42 8.02
C GLN A 35 -0.40 -11.74 8.03
N LYS A 36 0.18 -11.89 6.84
CA LYS A 36 1.60 -12.14 6.61
C LYS A 36 2.05 -11.38 5.37
N THR A 37 3.35 -11.26 5.16
CA THR A 37 3.88 -10.71 3.91
C THR A 37 3.44 -11.59 2.73
N GLU A 38 2.82 -10.96 1.73
CA GLU A 38 2.37 -11.62 0.51
C GLU A 38 2.94 -10.92 -0.71
N THR A 39 3.40 -11.72 -1.68
CA THR A 39 3.86 -11.21 -2.97
C THR A 39 2.67 -11.14 -3.93
N LEU A 40 2.45 -9.96 -4.48
CA LEU A 40 1.41 -9.70 -5.47
C LEU A 40 1.96 -9.76 -6.89
N ILE A 41 1.21 -10.40 -7.78
CA ILE A 41 1.50 -10.54 -9.20
C ILE A 41 0.44 -9.77 -9.98
N ILE A 42 0.90 -8.90 -10.88
CA ILE A 42 0.05 -8.25 -11.89
C ILE A 42 -0.04 -9.19 -13.10
N ARG A 43 -1.26 -9.48 -13.54
CA ARG A 43 -1.53 -10.29 -14.75
C ARG A 43 -2.30 -9.48 -15.76
N GLU A 44 -1.65 -9.13 -16.86
CA GLU A 44 -2.30 -8.47 -17.98
C GLU A 44 -3.33 -9.39 -18.64
N LYS A 45 -4.49 -8.83 -19.00
CA LYS A 45 -5.48 -9.55 -19.79
C LYS A 45 -5.15 -9.37 -21.27
N VAL A 46 -4.55 -10.40 -21.87
CA VAL A 46 -4.15 -10.45 -23.29
C VAL A 46 -5.34 -10.25 -24.26
N PHE A 47 -6.58 -10.42 -23.79
CA PHE A 47 -7.82 -10.18 -24.55
C PHE A 47 -8.60 -8.93 -24.12
N SER A 48 -8.00 -7.99 -23.38
CA SER A 48 -8.65 -6.70 -23.12
C SER A 48 -8.60 -5.85 -24.39
N TRP A 49 -9.75 -5.52 -24.98
CA TRP A 49 -9.86 -4.66 -26.16
C TRP A 49 -9.19 -3.29 -26.01
N SER A 50 -8.90 -2.87 -24.77
CA SER A 50 -8.23 -1.61 -24.44
C SER A 50 -6.77 -1.75 -23.98
N GLY A 51 -6.26 -2.96 -23.75
CA GLY A 51 -4.90 -3.21 -23.23
C GLY A 51 -4.62 -2.72 -21.80
N ASP A 52 -5.50 -1.93 -21.18
CA ASP A 52 -5.24 -1.27 -19.88
C ASP A 52 -5.89 -1.97 -18.67
N SER A 53 -6.40 -3.19 -18.86
CA SER A 53 -7.03 -4.00 -17.80
C SER A 53 -6.14 -5.15 -17.36
N PHE A 54 -6.05 -5.38 -16.05
CA PHE A 54 -5.23 -6.42 -15.46
C PHE A 54 -5.84 -6.91 -14.15
N ASP A 55 -5.44 -8.10 -13.73
CA ASP A 55 -5.82 -8.67 -12.44
C ASP A 55 -4.61 -8.68 -11.51
N ILE A 56 -4.85 -8.55 -10.20
CA ILE A 56 -3.82 -8.73 -9.17
C ILE A 56 -4.11 -10.03 -8.44
N THR A 57 -3.12 -10.91 -8.38
CA THR A 57 -3.18 -12.20 -7.70
C THR A 57 -2.03 -12.37 -6.71
N THR A 58 -2.10 -13.36 -5.83
CA THR A 58 -0.93 -13.83 -5.08
C THR A 58 -0.03 -14.70 -5.97
N ILE A 59 1.15 -15.08 -5.46
CA ILE A 59 2.03 -16.09 -6.09
C ILE A 59 1.36 -17.46 -6.25
N GLU A 60 0.44 -17.79 -5.35
CA GLU A 60 -0.38 -19.01 -5.37
C GLU A 60 -1.58 -18.88 -6.32
N LYS A 61 -1.63 -17.79 -7.11
CA LYS A 61 -2.69 -17.47 -8.08
C LYS A 61 -4.07 -17.25 -7.45
N VAL A 62 -4.13 -16.91 -6.17
CA VAL A 62 -5.37 -16.49 -5.52
C VAL A 62 -5.71 -15.08 -6.02
N PRO A 63 -6.88 -14.85 -6.63
CA PRO A 63 -7.21 -13.56 -7.22
C PRO A 63 -7.70 -12.58 -6.14
N LEU A 64 -7.12 -11.38 -6.11
CA LEU A 64 -7.41 -10.36 -5.11
C LEU A 64 -8.22 -9.21 -5.72
N PHE A 65 -7.69 -8.56 -6.75
CA PHE A 65 -8.30 -7.37 -7.34
C PHE A 65 -8.45 -7.50 -8.85
N LYS A 66 -9.48 -6.86 -9.39
CA LYS A 66 -9.68 -6.66 -10.82
C LYS A 66 -9.53 -5.17 -11.12
N ILE A 67 -8.72 -4.84 -12.12
CA ILE A 67 -8.48 -3.48 -12.53
C ILE A 67 -9.01 -3.30 -13.95
N HIS A 68 -9.95 -2.38 -14.08
CA HIS A 68 -10.55 -2.03 -15.35
C HIS A 68 -10.07 -0.63 -15.76
N GLY A 69 -9.26 -0.57 -16.81
CA GLY A 69 -8.99 0.66 -17.53
C GLY A 69 -10.17 0.99 -18.45
N LYS A 70 -10.61 2.25 -18.49
CA LYS A 70 -11.64 2.66 -19.47
C LYS A 70 -11.00 2.80 -20.85
N ALA A 71 -11.40 1.93 -21.78
CA ALA A 71 -11.14 2.08 -23.21
C ALA A 71 -11.51 3.50 -23.67
N PHE A 72 -10.68 4.14 -24.50
CA PHE A 72 -10.89 5.49 -25.02
C PHE A 72 -10.99 6.63 -23.98
N SER A 73 -10.61 6.42 -22.71
CA SER A 73 -10.52 7.54 -21.77
C SER A 73 -9.17 8.25 -21.85
N LEU A 74 -9.19 9.49 -22.34
CA LEU A 74 -8.06 10.44 -22.28
C LEU A 74 -7.57 10.71 -20.84
N SER A 75 -8.33 10.29 -19.82
CA SER A 75 -8.04 10.54 -18.40
C SER A 75 -7.14 9.48 -17.73
N GLY A 76 -6.93 8.31 -18.35
CA GLY A 76 -6.18 7.22 -17.72
C GLY A 76 -6.81 6.71 -16.41
N ARG A 77 -8.14 6.83 -16.27
CA ARG A 77 -8.89 6.37 -15.08
C ARG A 77 -8.84 4.85 -14.99
N LYS A 78 -8.49 4.34 -13.81
CA LYS A 78 -8.54 2.92 -13.48
C LYS A 78 -9.56 2.68 -12.37
N ILE A 79 -10.38 1.66 -12.52
CA ILE A 79 -11.35 1.25 -11.50
C ILE A 79 -10.83 -0.01 -10.83
N PHE A 80 -10.66 0.03 -9.51
CA PHE A 80 -10.24 -1.10 -8.70
C PHE A 80 -11.48 -1.73 -8.06
N SER A 81 -11.66 -3.04 -8.25
CA SER A 81 -12.74 -3.80 -7.64
C SER A 81 -12.23 -5.10 -7.03
N ASP A 82 -13.02 -5.69 -6.12
CA ASP A 82 -12.79 -7.04 -5.65
C ASP A 82 -13.21 -8.11 -6.68
N GLN A 83 -13.18 -9.38 -6.28
CA GLN A 83 -13.55 -10.50 -7.16
C GLN A 83 -15.05 -10.55 -7.47
N GLN A 84 -15.89 -10.07 -6.56
CA GLN A 84 -17.34 -10.00 -6.72
C GLN A 84 -17.78 -8.81 -7.59
N GLY A 85 -16.86 -7.89 -7.90
CA GLY A 85 -17.12 -6.71 -8.69
C GLY A 85 -17.54 -5.50 -7.86
N ASN A 86 -17.37 -5.56 -6.53
CA ASN A 86 -17.59 -4.40 -5.69
C ASN A 86 -16.46 -3.40 -5.92
N GLU A 87 -16.81 -2.18 -6.35
CA GLU A 87 -15.83 -1.12 -6.56
C GLU A 87 -15.23 -0.66 -5.23
N LEU A 88 -13.90 -0.60 -5.18
CA LEU A 88 -13.15 -0.15 -4.02
C LEU A 88 -12.85 1.35 -4.15
N PHE A 89 -12.18 1.73 -5.24
CA PHE A 89 -11.84 3.12 -5.54
C PHE A 89 -11.50 3.28 -7.01
N HIS A 90 -11.49 4.52 -7.47
CA HIS A 90 -11.02 4.89 -8.80
C HIS A 90 -9.70 5.65 -8.69
N LEU A 91 -8.71 5.23 -9.47
CA LEU A 91 -7.45 5.94 -9.60
C LEU A 91 -7.54 6.94 -10.76
N ARG A 92 -7.18 8.18 -10.47
CA ARG A 92 -7.22 9.31 -11.41
C ARG A 92 -5.85 9.97 -11.48
N LYS A 93 -5.50 10.46 -12.67
CA LYS A 93 -4.41 11.43 -12.80
C LYS A 93 -4.95 12.82 -12.51
N GLU A 94 -4.23 13.60 -11.71
CA GLU A 94 -4.55 15.02 -11.54
C GLU A 94 -4.20 15.78 -12.82
N HIS A 95 -5.14 16.58 -13.32
CA HIS A 95 -4.93 17.43 -14.48
C HIS A 95 -4.48 18.81 -13.99
N LEU A 96 -3.53 19.45 -14.69
CA LEU A 96 -3.02 20.81 -14.42
C LEU A 96 -1.97 20.95 -13.28
N THR A 97 -1.27 19.88 -12.89
CA THR A 97 -0.13 19.95 -11.97
C THR A 97 1.21 19.90 -12.70
N ILE A 98 2.23 20.64 -12.20
CA ILE A 98 3.59 20.65 -12.76
C ILE A 98 4.27 19.27 -12.63
N HIS A 99 3.91 18.51 -11.59
CA HIS A 99 4.39 17.15 -11.35
C HIS A 99 3.25 16.14 -11.51
N THR A 100 3.58 14.92 -11.93
CA THR A 100 2.60 13.84 -12.02
C THR A 100 2.10 13.47 -10.62
N THR A 101 0.80 13.68 -10.41
CA THR A 101 0.08 13.30 -9.21
C THR A 101 -1.08 12.38 -9.58
N TYR A 102 -1.25 11.32 -8.80
CA TYR A 102 -2.44 10.46 -8.87
C TYR A 102 -3.23 10.58 -7.58
N TYR A 103 -4.55 10.39 -7.65
CA TYR A 103 -5.38 10.29 -6.46
C TYR A 103 -6.39 9.16 -6.59
N GLY A 104 -6.71 8.54 -5.46
CA GLY A 104 -7.80 7.59 -5.33
C GLY A 104 -9.06 8.30 -4.85
N GLU A 105 -10.20 8.01 -5.45
CA GLU A 105 -11.52 8.50 -5.02
C GLU A 105 -12.51 7.33 -4.82
N ASP A 106 -13.47 7.48 -3.92
CA ASP A 106 -14.59 6.54 -3.83
C ASP A 106 -15.63 6.78 -4.95
N SER A 107 -16.70 5.97 -4.98
CA SER A 107 -17.76 6.07 -5.98
C SER A 107 -18.53 7.40 -5.94
N THR A 108 -18.44 8.16 -4.84
CA THR A 108 -19.05 9.50 -4.69
C THR A 108 -18.14 10.62 -5.21
N GLY A 109 -16.89 10.29 -5.58
CA GLY A 109 -15.87 11.26 -5.98
C GLY A 109 -15.10 11.87 -4.81
N LYS A 110 -15.28 11.37 -3.59
CA LYS A 110 -14.51 11.83 -2.43
C LYS A 110 -13.10 11.26 -2.51
N LYS A 111 -12.10 12.14 -2.47
CA LYS A 111 -10.68 11.76 -2.45
C LYS A 111 -10.36 10.96 -1.17
N LEU A 112 -9.80 9.77 -1.36
CA LEU A 112 -9.38 8.84 -0.31
C LEU A 112 -7.89 8.97 0.00
N PHE A 113 -7.07 9.12 -1.03
CA PHE A 113 -5.62 9.24 -0.92
C PHE A 113 -5.01 9.94 -2.14
N GLU A 114 -3.73 10.29 -2.02
CA GLU A 114 -2.96 10.93 -3.08
C GLU A 114 -1.55 10.32 -3.15
N VAL A 115 -1.05 10.16 -4.37
CA VAL A 115 0.29 9.66 -4.69
C VAL A 115 1.01 10.73 -5.50
N LYS A 116 1.99 11.38 -4.87
CA LYS A 116 2.82 12.43 -5.50
C LYS A 116 4.16 11.85 -5.92
N SER A 117 4.54 12.05 -7.18
CA SER A 117 5.91 11.79 -7.60
C SER A 117 6.85 12.81 -6.96
N LYS A 118 7.92 12.34 -6.30
CA LYS A 118 9.04 13.20 -5.91
C LYS A 118 10.06 13.19 -7.04
N PHE A 119 10.14 14.27 -7.82
CA PHE A 119 11.27 14.45 -8.73
C PHE A 119 12.56 14.56 -7.92
N SER A 120 13.40 13.51 -7.97
CA SER A 120 14.80 13.59 -7.56
C SER A 120 15.59 14.03 -8.78
N SER A 121 15.87 15.32 -8.91
CA SER A 121 16.88 15.82 -9.83
C SER A 121 18.25 15.27 -9.42
N LYS A 122 18.64 14.11 -9.96
CA LYS A 122 20.04 13.69 -9.97
C LYS A 122 20.76 14.50 -11.06
N THR A 123 21.10 15.75 -10.75
CA THR A 123 22.21 16.42 -11.44
C THR A 123 23.51 15.87 -10.86
N GLY A 124 24.13 14.96 -11.62
CA GLY A 124 25.42 14.36 -11.27
C GLY A 124 26.14 13.88 -12.53
N TYR A 125 26.32 14.76 -13.51
CA TYR A 125 27.35 14.57 -14.53
C TYR A 125 28.69 14.96 -13.89
N SER A 126 29.57 13.99 -13.67
CA SER A 126 31.00 14.25 -13.44
C SER A 126 31.78 13.47 -14.51
N PRO A 127 32.31 14.12 -15.55
CA PRO A 127 32.89 13.43 -16.70
C PRO A 127 34.36 12.97 -16.52
N TYR A 128 34.88 12.79 -15.29
CA TYR A 128 36.28 12.38 -15.12
C TYR A 128 36.46 11.28 -14.08
N GLN A 129 36.80 10.08 -14.57
CA GLN A 129 37.65 9.09 -13.91
C GLN A 129 38.45 8.38 -15.03
N SER A 130 39.63 8.91 -15.35
CA SER A 130 40.65 8.22 -16.15
C SER A 130 41.53 7.39 -15.21
N TYR A 131 41.70 6.10 -15.52
CA TYR A 131 42.57 5.18 -14.80
C TYR A 131 44.04 5.63 -14.91
N TYR A 132 44.69 5.78 -13.75
CA TYR A 132 46.08 5.42 -13.53
C TYR A 132 46.14 4.60 -12.24
#